data_AF-A0A0G0YMA6-F1
#
_entry.id   AF-A0A0G0YMA6-F1
#
_cell.length_a   1.000
_cell.length_b   1.000
_cell.length_c   1.000
_cell.angle_alpha   90.00
_cell.angle_beta   90.00
_cell.angle_gamma   90.00
#
_symmetry.space_group_name_H-M   'P 1'
#
loop_
_entity.id
_entity.type
_entity.pdbx_description
1 polymer ?
#
loop_
_entity_poly.entity_id
_entity_poly.type
_entity_poly.pdbx_seq_one_letter_code
_entity_poly.pdbx_strand_id
1 'polypeptide(L)'
;MTTVQEFNTSTTNRTLSIEEQATFIAQAEQDIARTMKKLNQYFWERKPKMENLRSTTRHISYRPPSIKQRVSRPEIGVFAYVTEEQINHWKSVPQFQYYLYVFSAGSDTAEAKVVDQGYDLEGDATITITEIEQRHVVINTKSGKMTILL
;
A
#
# COMPACT_ATOMS: atom_id res chain seq x y z
N MET A 1 -13.13 -26.81 -37.59
CA MET A 1 -11.75 -26.29 -37.59
C MET A 1 -11.82 -24.90 -36.99
N THR A 2 -11.43 -24.77 -35.72
CA THR A 2 -11.57 -23.51 -34.98
C THR A 2 -10.18 -22.90 -34.86
N THR A 3 -9.97 -21.80 -35.58
CA THR A 3 -8.70 -21.06 -35.59
C THR A 3 -8.53 -20.39 -34.23
N VAL A 4 -7.58 -20.89 -33.44
CA VAL A 4 -7.17 -20.23 -32.19
C VAL A 4 -6.30 -19.05 -32.59
N GLN A 5 -6.81 -17.83 -32.39
CA GLN A 5 -5.99 -16.62 -32.43
C GLN A 5 -5.02 -16.68 -31.25
N GLU A 6 -3.74 -16.94 -31.55
CA GLU A 6 -2.64 -16.71 -30.63
C GLU A 6 -2.56 -15.20 -30.38
N PHE A 7 -3.01 -14.77 -29.20
CA PHE A 7 -2.70 -13.44 -28.68
C PHE A 7 -1.20 -13.41 -28.37
N ASN A 8 -0.43 -12.88 -29.32
CA ASN A 8 0.96 -12.47 -29.12
C ASN A 8 0.99 -11.29 -28.13
N THR A 9 0.91 -11.57 -26.82
CA THR A 9 1.31 -10.61 -25.78
C THR A 9 2.83 -10.66 -25.62
N SER A 10 3.53 -10.16 -26.64
CA SER A 10 4.96 -9.85 -26.53
C SER A 10 5.11 -8.57 -25.70
N THR A 11 4.96 -8.69 -24.38
CA THR A 11 5.17 -7.58 -23.45
C THR A 11 6.68 -7.41 -23.24
N THR A 12 7.39 -6.81 -24.20
CA THR A 12 8.79 -6.45 -24.03
C THR A 12 8.97 -5.66 -22.73
N ASN A 13 9.85 -6.11 -21.85
CA ASN A 13 10.23 -5.38 -20.65
C ASN A 13 10.79 -4.03 -21.09
N ARG A 14 9.97 -2.99 -20.97
CA ARG A 14 10.34 -1.64 -21.40
C ARG A 14 10.99 -0.93 -20.23
N THR A 15 12.24 -0.53 -20.41
CA THR A 15 12.92 0.39 -19.50
C THR A 15 12.51 1.82 -19.84
N LEU A 16 12.16 2.61 -18.84
CA LEU A 16 11.85 4.03 -19.01
C LEU A 16 13.12 4.85 -19.26
N SER A 17 13.02 5.87 -20.11
CA SER A 17 14.08 6.87 -20.28
C SER A 17 14.29 7.69 -18.99
N ILE A 18 15.41 8.38 -18.84
CA ILE A 18 15.69 9.21 -17.65
C ILE A 18 14.61 10.30 -17.44
N GLU A 19 14.12 10.88 -18.54
CA GLU A 19 13.05 11.90 -18.51
C GLU A 19 11.70 11.29 -18.10
N GLU A 20 11.38 10.11 -18.62
CA GLU A 20 10.19 9.33 -18.24
C GLU A 20 10.26 8.93 -16.76
N GLN A 21 11.42 8.51 -16.27
CA GLN A 21 11.65 8.16 -14.86
C GLN A 21 11.40 9.35 -13.93
N ALA A 22 11.90 10.54 -14.27
CA ALA A 22 11.69 11.75 -13.46
C ALA A 22 10.19 12.12 -13.39
N THR A 23 9.49 12.03 -14.52
CA THR A 23 8.05 12.29 -14.59
C THR A 23 7.26 11.24 -13.80
N PHE A 24 7.63 9.97 -13.93
CA PHE A 24 7.03 8.86 -13.19
C PHE A 24 7.15 9.04 -11.68
N ILE A 25 8.34 9.39 -11.18
CA ILE A 25 8.56 9.64 -9.74
C ILE A 25 7.68 10.81 -9.27
N ALA A 26 7.62 11.91 -10.03
CA ALA A 26 6.81 13.06 -9.66
C ALA A 26 5.31 12.71 -9.59
N GLN A 27 4.81 11.92 -10.55
CA GLN A 27 3.43 11.44 -10.54
C GLN A 27 3.15 10.49 -9.37
N ALA A 28 4.07 9.55 -9.09
CA ALA A 28 3.94 8.63 -7.97
C ALA A 28 3.86 9.37 -6.62
N GLU A 29 4.73 10.35 -6.38
CA GLU A 29 4.71 11.14 -5.14
C GLU A 29 3.44 12.00 -5.02
N GLN A 30 2.92 12.53 -6.12
CA GLN A 30 1.63 13.23 -6.13
C GLN A 30 0.47 12.29 -5.76
N ASP A 31 0.47 11.06 -6.27
CA ASP A 31 -0.58 10.09 -5.96
C ASP A 31 -0.47 9.56 -4.52
N ILE A 32 0.73 9.37 -4.00
CA ILE A 32 0.97 9.08 -2.58
C ILE A 32 0.38 10.19 -1.70
N ALA A 33 0.68 11.45 -2.02
CA ALA A 33 0.15 12.60 -1.27
C ALA A 33 -1.38 12.64 -1.32
N ARG A 34 -1.97 12.35 -2.50
CA ARG A 34 -3.43 12.24 -2.68
C ARG A 34 -4.02 11.12 -1.84
N THR A 35 -3.42 9.93 -1.85
CA THR A 35 -3.84 8.77 -1.07
C THR A 35 -3.78 9.06 0.43
N MET A 36 -2.68 9.60 0.91
CA MET A 36 -2.53 9.98 2.33
C MET A 36 -3.49 11.09 2.75
N LYS A 37 -3.75 12.07 1.87
CA LYS A 37 -4.77 13.10 2.13
C LYS A 37 -6.16 12.48 2.28
N LYS A 38 -6.54 11.55 1.38
CA LYS A 38 -7.81 10.82 1.48
C LYS A 38 -7.89 10.02 2.79
N LEU A 39 -6.84 9.27 3.14
CA LEU A 39 -6.80 8.50 4.38
C LEU A 39 -6.97 9.40 5.61
N ASN A 40 -6.29 10.54 5.63
CA ASN A 40 -6.43 11.51 6.72
C ASN A 40 -7.84 12.13 6.78
N GLN A 41 -8.40 12.57 5.67
CA GLN A 41 -9.71 13.24 5.64
C GLN A 41 -10.89 12.28 5.91
N TYR A 42 -10.86 11.09 5.33
CA TYR A 42 -11.99 10.16 5.41
C TYR A 42 -11.95 9.29 6.66
N PHE A 43 -10.76 8.88 7.10
CA PHE A 43 -10.63 8.01 8.24
C PHE A 43 -10.23 8.79 9.48
N TRP A 44 -9.09 9.49 9.45
CA TRP A 44 -8.54 10.11 10.66
C TRP A 44 -9.41 11.24 11.25
N GLU A 45 -9.81 12.22 10.44
CA GLU A 45 -10.59 13.38 10.91
C GLU A 45 -11.98 12.97 11.44
N ARG A 46 -12.50 11.82 11.00
CA ARG A 46 -13.79 11.27 11.40
C ARG A 46 -13.69 10.28 12.56
N LYS A 47 -12.49 9.92 13.01
CA LYS A 47 -12.31 9.04 14.17
C LYS A 47 -12.86 9.74 15.42
N PRO A 48 -13.63 9.03 16.26
CA PRO A 48 -14.08 9.60 17.52
C PRO A 48 -12.86 10.03 18.33
N LYS A 49 -12.74 11.34 18.57
CA LYS A 49 -11.75 11.89 19.49
C LYS A 49 -12.13 11.36 20.87
N MET A 50 -11.33 10.48 21.45
CA MET A 50 -11.54 10.13 22.85
C MET A 50 -11.15 11.34 23.68
N GLU A 51 -12.16 12.08 24.14
CA GLU A 51 -11.97 13.14 25.11
C GLU A 51 -11.39 12.55 26.41
N ASN A 52 -10.44 13.28 26.97
CA ASN A 52 -9.59 12.87 28.08
C ASN A 52 -10.39 12.87 29.41
N LEU A 53 -11.27 11.89 29.59
CA LEU A 53 -12.11 11.76 30.78
C LEU A 53 -11.45 10.85 31.81
N ARG A 54 -10.49 11.43 32.56
CA ARG A 54 -10.15 11.07 33.97
C ARG A 54 -10.33 9.58 34.36
N SER A 55 -9.68 8.62 33.71
CA SER A 55 -9.80 7.21 34.10
C SER A 55 -8.48 6.45 34.00
N THR A 56 -8.20 5.67 35.04
CA THR A 56 -6.95 5.00 35.45
C THR A 56 -6.58 3.76 34.62
N THR A 57 -7.17 3.56 33.45
CA THR A 57 -6.83 2.48 32.51
C THR A 57 -5.87 2.99 31.43
N ARG A 58 -4.88 2.18 31.02
CA ARG A 58 -4.00 2.51 29.87
C ARG A 58 -4.85 2.74 28.62
N HIS A 59 -5.06 4.00 28.25
CA HIS A 59 -5.76 4.39 27.03
C HIS A 59 -4.80 4.31 25.84
N ILE A 60 -5.22 3.72 24.72
CA ILE A 60 -4.48 3.79 23.46
C ILE A 60 -5.06 4.94 22.63
N SER A 61 -4.25 5.96 22.42
CA SER A 61 -4.56 7.01 21.46
C SER A 61 -4.53 6.41 20.05
N TYR A 62 -5.55 6.71 19.24
CA TYR A 62 -5.49 6.43 17.81
C TYR A 62 -4.27 7.13 17.19
N ARG A 63 -3.62 6.46 16.24
CA ARG A 63 -2.50 7.00 15.46
C ARG A 63 -2.98 7.43 14.07
N PRO A 64 -2.45 8.54 13.52
CA PRO A 64 -2.77 8.92 12.15
C PRO A 64 -2.24 7.86 11.16
N PRO A 65 -2.87 7.71 9.99
CA PRO A 65 -2.35 6.86 8.93
C PRO A 65 -0.92 7.25 8.57
N SER A 66 -0.09 6.25 8.28
CA SER A 66 1.31 6.48 7.90
C SER A 66 1.71 5.58 6.74
N ILE A 67 2.85 5.89 6.12
CA ILE A 67 3.47 5.01 5.12
C ILE A 67 4.55 4.21 5.82
N LYS A 68 4.39 2.89 5.82
CA LYS A 68 5.29 1.96 6.51
C LYS A 68 6.54 1.67 5.69
N GLN A 69 6.37 1.52 4.38
CA GLN A 69 7.44 1.18 3.45
C GLN A 69 7.16 1.82 2.09
N ARG A 70 8.21 2.22 1.40
CA ARG A 70 8.19 2.64 -0.01
C ARG A 70 9.30 1.93 -0.74
N VAL A 71 9.04 1.47 -1.95
CA VAL A 71 10.04 0.90 -2.85
C VAL A 71 9.75 1.44 -4.25
N SER A 72 10.76 2.06 -4.85
CA SER A 72 10.66 2.68 -6.18
C SER A 72 11.66 2.01 -7.11
N ARG A 73 11.18 1.58 -8.27
CA ARG A 73 11.97 1.05 -9.39
C ARG A 73 11.57 1.84 -10.65
N PRO A 74 11.94 3.13 -10.73
CA PRO A 74 11.49 4.00 -11.81
C PRO A 74 11.96 3.51 -13.18
N GLU A 75 13.09 2.84 -13.26
CA GLU A 75 13.63 2.30 -14.51
C GLU A 75 12.72 1.28 -15.18
N ILE A 76 11.91 0.54 -14.40
CA ILE A 76 10.88 -0.37 -14.91
C ILE A 76 9.46 0.19 -14.75
N GLY A 77 9.34 1.45 -14.30
CA GLY A 77 8.06 2.13 -14.15
C GLY A 77 7.15 1.55 -13.08
N VAL A 78 7.71 1.09 -11.96
CA VAL A 78 6.92 0.56 -10.83
C VAL A 78 7.30 1.24 -9.53
N PHE A 79 6.29 1.66 -8.78
CA PHE A 79 6.44 2.21 -7.44
C PHE A 79 5.40 1.53 -6.55
N ALA A 80 5.83 0.91 -5.44
CA ALA A 80 4.90 0.35 -4.47
C ALA A 80 5.14 0.92 -3.08
N TYR A 81 4.06 1.08 -2.33
CA TYR A 81 4.12 1.56 -0.96
C TYR A 81 3.07 0.87 -0.10
N VAL A 82 3.40 0.74 1.18
CA VAL A 82 2.52 0.16 2.18
C VAL A 82 2.04 1.26 3.10
N THR A 83 0.72 1.41 3.25
CA THR A 83 0.15 2.26 4.30
C THR A 83 -0.21 1.43 5.53
N GLU A 84 -0.18 2.07 6.69
CA GLU A 84 -0.60 1.53 7.99
C GLU A 84 -1.66 2.46 8.56
N GLU A 85 -2.83 1.91 8.91
CA GLU A 85 -3.94 2.64 9.51
C GLU A 85 -4.40 1.92 10.78
N GLN A 86 -4.52 2.64 11.90
CA GLN A 86 -5.20 2.09 13.08
C GLN A 86 -6.71 2.16 12.89
N ILE A 87 -7.38 1.02 12.68
CA ILE A 87 -8.81 0.95 12.38
C ILE A 87 -9.70 0.80 13.62
N ASN A 88 -9.21 0.17 14.69
CA ASN A 88 -9.98 -0.06 15.92
C ASN A 88 -9.05 -0.29 17.13
N HIS A 89 -9.62 -0.60 18.29
CA HIS A 89 -8.93 -1.25 19.39
C HIS A 89 -9.87 -2.14 20.20
N TRP A 90 -9.36 -3.23 20.78
CA TRP A 90 -10.09 -4.09 21.73
C TRP A 90 -9.29 -4.16 23.04
N LYS A 91 -9.92 -3.92 24.20
CA LYS A 91 -9.26 -3.95 25.54
C LYS A 91 -7.88 -3.25 25.55
N SER A 92 -7.79 -2.05 24.97
CA SER A 92 -6.52 -1.33 24.84
C SER A 92 -5.45 -2.07 24.02
N VAL A 93 -5.84 -2.79 22.97
CA VAL A 93 -4.95 -3.36 21.95
C VAL A 93 -5.33 -2.75 20.61
N PRO A 94 -4.43 -2.05 19.90
CA PRO A 94 -4.76 -1.43 18.64
C PRO A 94 -4.92 -2.49 17.55
N GLN A 95 -5.91 -2.29 16.68
CA GLN A 95 -6.07 -3.04 15.45
C GLN A 95 -5.57 -2.18 14.29
N PHE A 96 -4.68 -2.74 13.49
CA PHE A 96 -4.12 -2.08 12.31
C PHE A 96 -4.61 -2.74 11.03
N GLN A 97 -4.61 -1.94 9.97
CA GLN A 97 -4.89 -2.31 8.60
C GLN A 97 -3.73 -1.85 7.74
N TYR A 98 -3.17 -2.76 6.97
CA TYR A 98 -2.10 -2.51 6.02
C TYR A 98 -2.64 -2.63 4.61
N TYR A 99 -2.29 -1.68 3.74
CA TYR A 99 -2.60 -1.76 2.32
C TYR A 99 -1.33 -1.71 1.49
N LEU A 100 -1.22 -2.60 0.52
CA LEU A 100 -0.26 -2.47 -0.58
C LEU A 100 -0.89 -1.65 -1.70
N TYR A 101 -0.27 -0.53 -2.03
CA TYR A 101 -0.56 0.24 -3.23
C TYR A 101 0.56 0.06 -4.25
N VAL A 102 0.20 -0.09 -5.53
CA VAL A 102 1.15 -0.14 -6.64
C VAL A 102 0.77 0.90 -7.69
N PHE A 103 1.72 1.75 -8.04
CA PHE A 103 1.64 2.73 -9.11
C PHE A 103 2.55 2.28 -10.26
N SER A 104 1.99 2.11 -11.45
CA SER A 104 2.69 1.64 -12.64
C SER A 104 2.75 2.73 -13.71
N ALA A 105 3.77 2.70 -14.54
CA ALA A 105 3.90 3.65 -15.64
C ALA A 105 2.72 3.50 -16.62
N GLY A 106 2.09 4.64 -16.95
CA GLY A 106 0.85 4.67 -17.73
C GLY A 106 -0.43 4.58 -16.89
N SER A 107 -0.33 4.39 -15.58
CA SER A 107 -1.46 4.51 -14.65
C SER A 107 -1.59 5.96 -14.13
N ASP A 108 -2.82 6.42 -13.95
CA ASP A 108 -3.09 7.75 -13.38
C ASP A 108 -3.12 7.77 -11.84
N THR A 109 -3.36 6.60 -11.22
CA THR A 109 -3.51 6.42 -9.77
C THR A 109 -2.95 5.08 -9.33
N ALA A 110 -2.48 4.98 -8.09
CA ALA A 110 -2.04 3.72 -7.53
C ALA A 110 -3.24 2.79 -7.25
N GLU A 111 -3.07 1.51 -7.56
CA GLU A 111 -4.06 0.49 -7.28
C GLU A 111 -3.80 -0.16 -5.93
N ALA A 112 -4.84 -0.30 -5.09
CA ALA A 112 -4.78 -1.12 -3.89
C ALA A 112 -4.84 -2.60 -4.29
N LYS A 113 -3.75 -3.35 -4.07
CA LYS A 113 -3.66 -4.75 -4.50
C LYS A 113 -3.93 -5.74 -3.36
N VAL A 114 -3.54 -5.42 -2.13
CA VAL A 114 -3.65 -6.31 -0.97
C VAL A 114 -4.04 -5.52 0.26
N VAL A 115 -4.88 -6.11 1.11
CA VAL A 115 -5.20 -5.62 2.46
C VAL A 115 -4.92 -6.73 3.47
N ASP A 116 -4.31 -6.38 4.60
CA ASP A 116 -4.16 -7.26 5.76
C ASP A 116 -4.54 -6.51 7.03
N GLN A 117 -5.09 -7.21 8.01
CA GLN A 117 -5.61 -6.64 9.25
C GLN A 117 -5.33 -7.56 10.44
N GLY A 118 -5.25 -6.98 11.63
CA GLY A 118 -4.87 -7.71 12.83
C GLY A 118 -4.52 -6.80 14.00
N TYR A 119 -4.41 -7.39 15.19
CA TYR A 119 -4.05 -6.67 16.40
C TYR A 119 -2.53 -6.64 16.62
N ASP A 120 -2.05 -5.55 17.21
CA ASP A 120 -0.60 -5.30 17.44
C ASP A 120 0.07 -6.42 18.27
N LEU A 121 -0.65 -6.98 19.25
CA LEU A 121 -0.12 -8.02 20.13
C LEU A 121 0.02 -9.40 19.47
N GLU A 122 -0.67 -9.63 18.37
CA GLU A 122 -0.63 -10.93 17.68
C GLU A 122 0.52 -10.98 16.66
N GLY A 123 1.22 -9.87 16.41
CA GLY A 123 2.15 -9.75 15.28
C GLY A 123 1.44 -9.89 13.93
N ASP A 124 0.11 -9.75 13.95
CA ASP A 124 -0.75 -10.34 12.93
C ASP A 124 -0.84 -9.51 11.68
N ALA A 125 -0.96 -8.20 11.72
CA ALA A 125 -1.09 -7.45 10.47
C ALA A 125 0.29 -6.99 9.99
N THR A 126 0.74 -7.48 8.84
CA THR A 126 1.94 -6.92 8.22
C THR A 126 1.91 -7.11 6.71
N ILE A 127 2.34 -6.08 6.00
CA ILE A 127 2.70 -6.20 4.60
C ILE A 127 4.11 -5.64 4.47
N THR A 128 5.05 -6.46 4.02
CA THR A 128 6.41 -6.03 3.71
C THR A 128 6.71 -6.34 2.25
N ILE A 129 7.07 -5.32 1.48
CA ILE A 129 7.53 -5.47 0.10
C ILE A 129 8.94 -6.08 0.14
N THR A 130 9.12 -7.20 -0.55
CA THR A 130 10.40 -7.92 -0.63
C THR A 130 11.04 -7.81 -2.01
N GLU A 131 10.24 -7.68 -3.06
CA GLU A 131 10.71 -7.61 -4.44
C GLU A 131 9.72 -6.80 -5.29
N ILE A 132 10.23 -6.02 -6.24
CA ILE A 132 9.44 -5.32 -7.24
C ILE A 132 10.07 -5.57 -8.60
N GLU A 133 9.25 -6.09 -9.51
CA GLU A 133 9.56 -6.30 -10.92
C GLU A 133 8.44 -5.73 -11.80
N GLN A 134 8.69 -5.61 -13.10
CA GLN A 134 7.78 -4.90 -14.02
C GLN A 134 6.39 -5.55 -14.11
N ARG A 135 6.29 -6.84 -13.82
CA ARG A 135 5.07 -7.63 -13.93
C ARG A 135 4.55 -8.18 -12.61
N HIS A 136 5.33 -8.05 -11.54
CA HIS A 136 4.94 -8.59 -10.25
C HIS A 136 5.57 -7.86 -9.08
N VAL A 137 4.90 -7.90 -7.94
CA VAL A 137 5.43 -7.48 -6.64
C VAL A 137 5.35 -8.67 -5.70
N VAL A 138 6.45 -8.93 -4.99
CA VAL A 138 6.49 -10.00 -3.99
C VAL A 138 6.46 -9.37 -2.60
N ILE A 139 5.52 -9.81 -1.78
CA ILE A 139 5.34 -9.33 -0.42
C ILE A 139 5.38 -10.48 0.59
N ASN A 140 5.75 -10.17 1.81
CA ASN A 140 5.48 -11.02 2.96
C ASN A 140 4.28 -10.46 3.72
N THR A 141 3.38 -11.37 4.08
CA THR A 141 2.25 -11.16 4.98
C THR A 141 2.37 -12.11 6.17
N LYS A 142 1.47 -12.00 7.15
CA LYS A 142 1.37 -12.98 8.24
C LYS A 142 1.13 -14.41 7.75
N SER A 143 0.40 -14.56 6.66
CA SER A 143 0.06 -15.84 6.03
C SER A 143 1.21 -16.40 5.20
N GLY A 144 2.32 -15.66 5.08
CA GLY A 144 3.51 -16.03 4.33
C GLY A 144 3.75 -15.14 3.11
N LYS A 145 4.63 -15.63 2.24
CA LYS A 145 5.08 -14.96 1.02
C LYS A 145 4.00 -15.04 -0.06
N MET A 146 3.73 -13.92 -0.72
CA MET A 146 2.74 -13.81 -1.79
C MET A 146 3.32 -13.03 -2.98
N THR A 147 3.00 -13.48 -4.18
CA THR A 147 3.35 -12.79 -5.44
C THR A 147 2.09 -12.21 -6.05
N ILE A 148 2.10 -10.91 -6.32
CA ILE A 148 1.00 -10.15 -6.92
C ILE A 148 1.38 -9.82 -8.35
N LEU A 149 0.54 -10.21 -9.33
CA LEU A 149 0.71 -9.82 -10.73
C LEU A 149 0.20 -8.40 -10.94
N LEU A 150 0.93 -7.61 -11.74
CA LEU A 150 0.63 -6.21 -12.03
C LEU A 150 -0.24 -6.04 -13.27
#